data_AF-A0A2G9S4U6-F1
#
_entry.id   AF-A0A2G9S4U6-F1
#
_cell.length_a   1.000
_cell.length_b   1.000
_cell.length_c   1.000
_cell.angle_alpha   90.00
_cell.angle_beta   90.00
_cell.angle_gamma   90.00
#
_symmetry.space_group_name_H-M   'P 1'
#
loop_
_entity.id
_entity.type
_entity.pdbx_description
1 polymer ?
#
loop_
_entity_poly.entity_id
_entity_poly.type
_entity_poly.pdbx_seq_one_letter_code
_entity_poly.pdbx_strand_id
1 'polypeptide(L)' 'MHSEVSGGFSQEAEKSLESPLHEGLQWKIDSAATSTYEIGNPPDYRGQSCMRKHDVSMSHTARQVMYLHFICY' A
#
# COMPACT_ATOMS: atom_id res chain seq x y z
N MET A 1 -9.11 -7.48 21.56
CA MET A 1 -9.32 -6.84 20.25
C MET A 1 -8.00 -6.19 19.85
N HIS A 2 -7.08 -6.97 19.28
CA HIS A 2 -5.89 -6.40 18.66
C HIS A 2 -6.33 -5.94 17.28
N SER A 3 -6.47 -4.63 17.09
CA SER A 3 -6.68 -4.05 15.77
C SER A 3 -5.41 -4.29 14.95
N GLU A 4 -5.38 -5.39 14.22
CA GLU A 4 -4.42 -5.61 13.16
C GLU A 4 -4.62 -4.48 12.15
N VAL A 5 -3.74 -3.48 12.19
CA VAL A 5 -3.49 -2.65 11.00
C VAL A 5 -2.70 -3.57 10.06
N SER A 6 -3.39 -4.56 9.50
CA SER A 6 -2.88 -5.38 8.43
C SER A 6 -2.51 -4.43 7.30
N GLY A 7 -1.29 -4.55 6.79
CA GLY A 7 -0.75 -3.63 5.79
C GLY A 7 -1.57 -3.56 4.49
N GLY A 8 -2.62 -4.37 4.32
CA GLY A 8 -3.55 -4.29 3.20
C GLY A 8 -4.11 -2.88 3.01
N PHE A 9 -4.73 -2.29 4.05
CA PHE A 9 -5.46 -1.03 3.90
C PHE A 9 -4.61 0.13 3.35
N SER A 10 -3.33 0.21 3.75
CA SER A 10 -2.42 1.22 3.23
C SER A 10 -2.03 0.99 1.77
N GLN A 11 -1.94 -0.27 1.33
CA GLN A 11 -1.61 -0.65 -0.04
C GLN A 11 -2.78 -0.37 -0.99
N GLU A 12 -4.02 -0.59 -0.55
CA GLU A 12 -5.21 -0.24 -1.35
C GLU A 12 -5.32 1.29 -1.56
N ALA A 13 -4.99 2.07 -0.54
CA ALA A 13 -4.98 3.54 -0.61
C ALA A 13 -3.90 4.06 -1.56
N GLU A 14 -2.66 3.56 -1.45
CA GLU A 14 -1.55 3.86 -2.37
C GLU A 14 -2.00 3.66 -3.82
N LYS A 15 -2.55 2.48 -4.11
CA LYS A 15 -2.94 2.12 -5.48
C LYS A 15 -4.10 2.97 -6.02
N SER A 16 -5.00 3.42 -5.14
CA SER A 16 -6.09 4.33 -5.53
C SER A 16 -5.57 5.71 -5.95
N LEU A 17 -4.51 6.20 -5.28
CA LEU A 17 -3.88 7.49 -5.59
C LEU A 17 -2.99 7.44 -6.84
N GLU A 18 -2.49 6.26 -7.22
CA GLU A 18 -1.78 6.03 -8.49
C GLU A 18 -2.71 6.00 -9.72
N SER A 19 -4.03 6.12 -9.53
CA SER A 19 -4.98 6.10 -10.65
C SER A 19 -4.68 7.21 -11.67
N PRO A 20 -4.95 6.98 -12.97
CA PRO A 20 -4.47 7.82 -14.09
C PRO A 20 -4.99 9.25 -14.13
N LEU A 21 -5.75 9.70 -13.13
CA LEU A 21 -6.25 11.08 -13.04
C LEU A 21 -5.13 12.13 -12.78
N HIS A 22 -3.89 11.69 -12.53
CA HIS A 22 -2.72 12.56 -12.28
C HIS A 22 -1.75 12.63 -13.48
N GLU A 23 -2.25 12.66 -14.71
CA GLU A 23 -1.44 12.94 -15.91
C GLU A 23 -0.91 14.38 -15.88
N GLY A 24 0.28 14.59 -15.32
CA GLY A 24 0.98 15.88 -15.37
C GLY A 24 1.94 16.18 -14.22
N LEU A 25 1.89 15.42 -13.13
CA LEU A 25 2.80 15.58 -11.99
C LEU A 25 3.42 14.22 -11.64
N GLN A 26 4.75 14.17 -11.51
CA GLN A 26 5.47 12.96 -11.13
C GLN A 26 5.45 12.81 -9.60
N TRP A 27 4.36 12.26 -9.08
CA TRP A 27 4.24 11.92 -7.65
C TRP A 27 4.86 10.56 -7.38
N LYS A 28 5.70 10.46 -6.35
CA LYS A 28 6.13 9.17 -5.81
C LYS A 28 5.19 8.80 -4.66
N ILE A 29 4.40 7.74 -4.87
CA ILE A 29 3.44 7.22 -3.90
C ILE A 29 3.98 5.87 -3.41
N ASP A 30 3.85 5.58 -2.12
CA ASP A 30 4.40 4.39 -1.48
C ASP A 30 3.61 4.11 -0.18
N SER A 31 3.58 2.86 0.28
CA SER A 31 3.01 2.46 1.56
C SER A 31 3.96 1.57 2.39
N ALA A 32 3.77 1.60 3.71
CA ALA A 32 4.55 0.82 4.66
C ALA A 32 3.77 0.62 5.97
N ALA A 33 4.05 -0.46 6.70
CA ALA A 33 3.40 -0.80 7.96
C ALA A 33 4.27 -0.42 9.17
N THR A 34 3.63 -0.09 10.31
CA THR A 34 4.34 0.09 11.59
C THR A 34 4.73 -1.26 12.21
N SER A 35 3.90 -2.27 11.99
CA SER A 35 4.11 -3.64 12.49
C SER A 35 5.01 -4.46 11.57
N THR A 36 5.65 -5.51 12.12
CA THR A 36 6.50 -6.45 11.38
C THR A 36 5.76 -7.68 10.87
N TYR A 37 4.48 -7.84 11.22
CA TYR A 37 3.75 -9.11 11.07
C TYR A 37 3.61 -9.58 9.62
N GLU A 38 3.45 -8.63 8.69
CA GLU A 38 3.18 -8.90 7.27
C GLU A 38 4.38 -8.64 6.36
N ILE A 39 5.58 -8.41 6.91
CA ILE A 39 6.76 -8.10 6.09
C ILE A 39 7.02 -9.25 5.10
N GLY A 40 7.12 -8.92 3.82
CA GLY A 40 7.35 -9.88 2.74
C GLY A 40 6.08 -10.52 2.18
N ASN A 41 4.92 -10.31 2.80
CA ASN A 41 3.66 -10.86 2.32
C ASN A 41 3.05 -9.99 1.20
N PRO A 42 2.35 -10.63 0.24
CA PRO A 42 1.54 -9.91 -0.74
C PRO A 42 0.30 -9.25 -0.09
N PRO A 43 -0.41 -8.36 -0.81
CA PRO A 43 -1.59 -7.68 -0.28
C PRO A 43 -2.70 -8.68 0.08
N ASP A 44 -3.54 -8.36 1.08
CA ASP A 44 -4.66 -9.22 1.51
C ASP A 44 -5.59 -9.55 0.33
N TYR A 45 -5.97 -10.82 0.18
CA TYR A 45 -6.75 -11.29 -0.96
C TYR A 45 -8.14 -10.63 -1.07
N ARG A 46 -8.74 -10.20 0.04
CA ARG A 46 -10.02 -9.49 0.06
C ARG A 46 -9.86 -8.08 -0.47
N GLY A 47 -8.77 -7.41 -0.09
CA GLY A 47 -8.35 -6.11 -0.63
C GLY A 47 -8.12 -6.19 -2.13
N GLN A 48 -7.35 -7.19 -2.58
CA GLN A 48 -7.13 -7.44 -4.02
C GLN A 48 -8.44 -7.70 -4.77
N SER A 49 -9.37 -8.45 -4.16
CA SER A 49 -10.68 -8.73 -4.79
C SER A 49 -11.54 -7.46 -4.90
N CYS A 50 -11.40 -6.51 -3.97
CA CYS A 50 -12.02 -5.20 -4.07
C CYS A 50 -11.40 -4.39 -5.22
N MET A 51 -10.08 -4.28 -5.27
CA MET A 51 -9.37 -3.49 -6.27
C MET A 51 -9.54 -4.03 -7.69
N ARG A 52 -9.59 -5.36 -7.85
CA ARG A 52 -9.90 -6.00 -9.15
C ARG A 52 -11.29 -5.64 -9.67
N LYS A 53 -12.29 -5.37 -8.82
CA LYS A 53 -13.62 -4.91 -9.26
C LYS A 53 -13.59 -3.49 -9.85
N HIS A 54 -12.55 -2.73 -9.55
CA HIS A 54 -12.31 -1.39 -10.07
C HIS A 54 -11.23 -1.37 -11.17
N ASP A 55 -10.89 -2.54 -11.73
CA ASP A 55 -9.83 -2.71 -12.74
C ASP A 55 -8.44 -2.23 -12.29
N VAL A 56 -8.21 -2.24 -10.98
CA VAL A 56 -6.94 -1.83 -10.37
C VAL A 56 -6.12 -3.05 -9.98
N SER A 57 -4.95 -3.23 -10.62
CA SER A 57 -4.00 -4.29 -10.29
C SER A 57 -3.11 -3.88 -9.10
N MET A 58 -3.07 -4.72 -8.06
CA MET A 58 -2.19 -4.52 -6.91
C MET A 58 -1.00 -5.48 -6.99
N SER A 59 0.21 -4.91 -6.94
CA SER A 59 1.47 -5.67 -6.83
C SER A 59 2.37 -4.93 -5.84
N HIS A 60 2.20 -5.21 -4.56
CA HIS A 60 2.99 -4.63 -3.48
C HIS A 60 3.54 -5.75 -2.59
N THR A 61 4.69 -5.54 -1.96
CA THR A 61 5.25 -6.45 -0.95
C THR A 61 5.32 -5.70 0.36
N ALA A 62 4.58 -6.15 1.37
CA ALA A 62 4.50 -5.41 2.61
C ALA A 62 5.89 -5.25 3.24
N ARG A 63 6.15 -4.03 3.72
CA ARG A 63 7.42 -3.63 4.32
C ARG A 63 7.17 -2.75 5.53
N GLN A 64 8.13 -2.71 6.44
CA GLN A 64 8.02 -1.87 7.62
C GLN A 64 8.49 -0.44 7.32
N VAL A 65 7.84 0.55 7.95
CA VAL A 65 8.33 1.92 7.94
C VAL A 65 9.62 2.02 8.76
N MET A 66 10.70 2.51 8.15
CA MET A 66 11.96 2.80 8.82
C MET A 66 12.12 4.31 9.05
N TYR A 67 12.92 4.67 10.05
CA TYR A 67 13.28 6.07 10.33
C TYR A 67 13.80 6.82 9.09
N LEU A 68 14.56 6.13 8.22
CA LEU A 68 15.08 6.71 6.98
C LEU A 68 13.98 7.27 6.06
N HIS A 69 12.77 6.69 6.08
CA HIS A 69 11.64 7.19 5.29
C HIS A 69 11.18 8.58 5.73
N PHE A 70 11.49 9.02 6.95
CA PHE A 70 11.12 10.38 7.40
C PHE A 70 12.12 11.44 6.97
N ILE A 71 13.31 11.04 6.51
CA ILE A 71 14.46 11.93 6.31
C ILE A 71 14.84 12.06 4.83
N CYS A 72 14.52 11.08 4.00
CA CYS A 72 14.80 11.09 2.57
C CYS A 72 13.51 11.18 1.75
N TYR A 73 13.15 12.40 1.34
CA TYR A 73 12.20 12.72 0.27
C TYR A 73 12.78 13.81 -0.63
#